data_AF-A0A3D8MSN1-F1
#
_entry.id   AF-A0A3D8MSN1-F1
#
_cell.length_a   1.000
_cell.length_b   1.000
_cell.length_c   1.000
_cell.angle_alpha   90.00
_cell.angle_beta   90.00
_cell.angle_gamma   90.00
#
_symmetry.space_group_name_H-M   'P 1'
#
loop_
_entity.id
_entity.type
_entity.pdbx_description
1 polymer ?
#
loop_
_entity_poly.entity_id
_entity_poly.type
_entity_poly.pdbx_seq_one_letter_code
_entity_poly.pdbx_strand_id
1 'polypeptide(L)'
;MTRRDDENESPTGEDDVKYEANAKALMDAVDAILGGGWLDEGTVGALLEVLGEQGSGEGLDVRVVLCVVEHPVVAGALRAGEVPAALEARLTEALSELAPLFGRWMAGALAERAERLRQRYDAELHKYELVRKRLERESVEGGAQILARYLDTAPAAMFARRMEVAFGEAYGRAEVIRSEEDQALLCNEELLALLAFGEGFGEAEAERLDELLAGLVERLDGAVERVVRRTLEGGKSEAKLVAGALAVRQGLSERASALLAMVIHGDPYAHQAAVFAARLAPLLTLHVLGQFLVDVLKSTGVEDDQERHTEGAIVASRLVLPWIGSPIPEAGYAGKPSAHRIAETVRRAWGYFDQG
;
A
#
# COMPACT_ATOMS: atom_id res chain seq x y z
N MET A 1 34.43 46.29 -27.64
CA MET A 1 33.67 45.87 -28.83
C MET A 1 34.63 45.03 -29.65
N THR A 2 34.53 43.72 -29.76
CA THR A 2 33.38 42.81 -29.90
C THR A 2 33.69 41.51 -29.15
N ARG A 3 32.74 40.98 -28.37
CA ARG A 3 32.81 39.63 -27.82
C ARG A 3 32.41 38.65 -28.92
N ARG A 4 33.16 37.55 -29.02
CA ARG A 4 32.74 36.34 -29.73
C ARG A 4 31.61 35.72 -28.93
N ASP A 5 30.51 35.43 -29.60
CA ASP A 5 29.41 34.62 -29.08
C ASP A 5 29.89 33.16 -29.11
N ASP A 6 30.16 32.60 -27.93
CA ASP A 6 30.27 31.16 -27.77
C ASP A 6 28.86 30.59 -27.69
N GLU A 7 28.60 29.64 -28.58
CA GLU A 7 27.40 28.84 -28.71
C GLU A 7 27.07 28.18 -27.37
N ASN A 8 26.02 28.69 -26.72
CA ASN A 8 25.39 28.01 -25.61
C ASN A 8 24.29 27.13 -26.19
N GLU A 9 24.69 26.05 -26.89
CA GLU A 9 23.78 24.96 -27.22
C GLU A 9 23.25 24.39 -25.90
N SER A 10 21.94 24.54 -25.69
CA SER A 10 21.27 23.91 -24.55
C SER A 10 21.38 22.40 -24.73
N PRO A 11 21.71 21.62 -23.68
CA PRO A 11 21.79 20.17 -23.80
C PRO A 11 20.43 19.70 -24.27
N THR A 12 20.41 19.15 -25.48
CA THR A 12 19.18 18.62 -26.06
C THR A 12 18.82 17.36 -25.29
N GLY A 13 17.53 17.04 -25.16
CA GLY A 13 17.07 15.83 -24.47
C GLY A 13 17.62 14.51 -25.05
N GLU A 14 18.34 14.53 -26.17
CA GLU A 14 19.09 13.38 -26.66
C GLU A 14 20.34 13.06 -25.83
N ASP A 15 20.98 14.06 -25.20
CA ASP A 15 22.16 13.84 -24.35
C ASP A 15 21.73 13.26 -23.00
N ASP A 16 20.72 13.83 -22.34
CA ASP A 16 20.17 13.28 -21.09
C ASP A 16 19.69 11.82 -21.25
N VAL A 17 19.06 11.49 -22.39
CA VAL A 17 18.60 10.12 -22.69
C VAL A 17 19.77 9.17 -22.94
N LYS A 18 20.87 9.62 -23.55
CA LYS A 18 22.11 8.81 -23.68
C LYS A 18 22.78 8.59 -22.34
N TYR A 19 22.85 9.62 -21.48
CA TYR A 19 23.41 9.53 -20.14
C TYR A 19 22.61 8.58 -19.23
N GLU A 20 21.27 8.66 -19.23
CA GLU A 20 20.41 7.74 -18.48
C GLU A 20 20.47 6.30 -18.99
N ALA A 21 20.52 6.10 -20.32
CA ALA A 21 20.68 4.78 -20.91
C ALA A 21 22.04 4.15 -20.55
N ASN A 22 23.11 4.97 -20.48
CA ASN A 22 24.43 4.51 -20.09
C ASN A 22 24.49 4.15 -18.59
N ALA A 23 23.92 4.99 -17.71
CA ALA A 23 23.87 4.71 -16.27
C ALA A 23 23.05 3.46 -15.94
N LYS A 24 21.90 3.26 -16.61
CA LYS A 24 21.08 2.06 -16.44
C LYS A 24 21.82 0.79 -16.88
N ALA A 25 22.46 0.82 -18.04
CA ALA A 25 23.25 -0.31 -18.53
C ALA A 25 24.41 -0.68 -17.58
N LEU A 26 25.06 0.34 -16.98
CA LEU A 26 26.12 0.13 -15.99
C LEU A 26 25.57 -0.41 -14.66
N MET A 27 24.40 0.05 -14.18
CA MET A 27 23.76 -0.51 -12.98
C MET A 27 23.31 -1.97 -13.20
N ASP A 28 22.73 -2.29 -14.37
CA ASP A 28 22.38 -3.66 -14.73
C ASP A 28 23.63 -4.55 -14.81
N ALA A 29 24.78 -3.99 -15.24
CA ALA A 29 26.06 -4.68 -15.23
C ALA A 29 26.60 -4.90 -13.80
N VAL A 30 26.45 -3.92 -12.89
CA VAL A 30 26.80 -4.07 -11.46
C VAL A 30 26.01 -5.21 -10.82
N ASP A 31 24.69 -5.25 -11.03
CA ASP A 31 23.84 -6.33 -10.52
C ASP A 31 24.23 -7.70 -11.10
N ALA A 32 24.59 -7.75 -12.39
CA ALA A 32 25.07 -8.98 -13.01
C ALA A 32 26.43 -9.45 -12.47
N ILE A 33 27.37 -8.53 -12.23
CA ILE A 33 28.69 -8.82 -11.67
C ILE A 33 28.56 -9.30 -10.21
N LEU A 34 27.71 -8.65 -9.42
CA LEU A 34 27.53 -8.94 -8.00
C LEU A 34 26.52 -10.07 -7.73
N GLY A 35 25.74 -10.48 -8.72
CA GLY A 35 24.79 -11.59 -8.65
C GLY A 35 25.41 -12.96 -8.32
N GLY A 36 26.74 -13.07 -8.47
CA GLY A 36 27.52 -14.22 -8.01
C GLY A 36 27.61 -14.36 -6.49
N GLY A 37 27.40 -13.28 -5.72
CA GLY A 37 27.32 -13.29 -4.25
C GLY A 37 28.66 -13.22 -3.49
N TRP A 38 29.79 -13.09 -4.19
CA TRP A 38 31.14 -13.08 -3.59
C TRP A 38 32.01 -11.98 -4.19
N LEU A 39 32.96 -11.44 -3.43
CA LEU A 39 33.93 -10.42 -3.87
C LEU A 39 35.30 -11.03 -4.15
N ASP A 40 35.37 -11.90 -5.17
CA ASP A 40 36.65 -12.43 -5.65
C ASP A 40 37.40 -11.44 -6.54
N GLU A 41 38.64 -11.78 -6.89
CA GLU A 41 39.54 -10.89 -7.65
C GLU A 41 38.98 -10.53 -9.04
N GLY A 42 38.24 -11.45 -9.68
CA GLY A 42 37.58 -11.20 -10.97
C GLY A 42 36.38 -10.26 -10.84
N THR A 43 35.56 -10.45 -9.81
CA THR A 43 34.40 -9.59 -9.50
C THR A 43 34.86 -8.18 -9.16
N VAL A 44 35.91 -8.06 -8.33
CA VAL A 44 36.52 -6.77 -7.98
C VAL A 44 37.10 -6.07 -9.21
N GLY A 45 37.80 -6.80 -10.09
CA GLY A 45 38.32 -6.25 -11.35
C GLY A 45 37.21 -5.68 -12.23
N ALA A 46 36.11 -6.42 -12.42
CA ALA A 46 34.98 -5.98 -13.21
C ALA A 46 34.26 -4.76 -12.60
N LEU A 47 34.13 -4.69 -11.25
CA LEU A 47 33.58 -3.51 -10.58
C LEU A 47 34.49 -2.29 -10.73
N LEU A 48 35.81 -2.48 -10.66
CA LEU A 48 36.77 -1.40 -10.88
C LEU A 48 36.75 -0.90 -12.32
N GLU A 49 36.49 -1.77 -13.29
CA GLU A 49 36.26 -1.39 -14.69
C GLU A 49 34.95 -0.61 -14.85
N VAL A 50 33.85 -1.04 -14.21
CA VAL A 50 32.59 -0.26 -14.20
C VAL A 50 32.77 1.11 -13.52
N LEU A 51 33.59 1.17 -12.48
CA LEU A 51 33.98 2.40 -11.80
C LEU A 51 35.13 3.16 -12.53
N GLY A 52 35.64 2.64 -13.64
CA GLY A 52 36.92 3.04 -14.25
C GLY A 52 36.98 3.12 -15.78
N GLU A 53 35.96 2.70 -16.55
CA GLU A 53 35.94 2.85 -18.00
C GLU A 53 35.83 4.33 -18.42
N GLN A 54 37.00 4.87 -18.76
CA GLN A 54 37.33 5.76 -19.89
C GLN A 54 36.78 7.21 -19.94
N GLY A 55 37.58 8.15 -19.43
CA GLY A 55 38.32 9.07 -20.32
C GLY A 55 37.60 10.11 -21.20
N SER A 56 36.30 10.36 -21.08
CA SER A 56 35.71 11.63 -21.55
C SER A 56 35.60 12.60 -20.35
N GLY A 57 35.51 13.89 -20.59
CA GLY A 57 35.37 14.92 -19.54
C GLY A 57 34.05 14.87 -18.75
N GLU A 58 33.49 13.69 -18.54
CA GLU A 58 32.16 13.41 -18.00
C GLU A 58 32.34 12.49 -16.77
N GLY A 59 32.17 13.05 -15.57
CA GLY A 59 32.49 12.39 -14.30
C GLY A 59 31.67 11.12 -14.01
N LEU A 60 32.08 10.35 -12.99
CA LEU A 60 31.36 9.16 -12.52
C LEU A 60 29.89 9.48 -12.22
N ASP A 61 28.96 8.69 -12.76
CA ASP A 61 27.54 8.81 -12.42
C ASP A 61 27.30 8.35 -10.98
N VAL A 62 26.75 9.26 -10.17
CA VAL A 62 26.45 9.05 -8.75
C VAL A 62 25.57 7.81 -8.51
N ARG A 63 24.67 7.49 -9.44
CA ARG A 63 23.75 6.35 -9.33
C ARG A 63 24.49 5.03 -9.44
N VAL A 64 25.50 4.95 -10.30
CA VAL A 64 26.33 3.75 -10.47
C VAL A 64 27.21 3.53 -9.23
N VAL A 65 27.82 4.60 -8.69
CA VAL A 65 28.61 4.52 -7.46
C VAL A 65 27.75 4.11 -6.26
N LEU A 66 26.56 4.69 -6.10
CA LEU A 66 25.62 4.30 -5.05
C LEU A 66 25.11 2.86 -5.23
N CYS A 67 24.81 2.45 -6.47
CA CYS A 67 24.39 1.07 -6.77
C CYS A 67 25.44 0.05 -6.29
N VAL A 68 26.73 0.29 -6.53
CA VAL A 68 27.81 -0.59 -6.04
C VAL A 68 27.90 -0.60 -4.51
N VAL A 69 27.83 0.57 -3.86
CA VAL A 69 27.96 0.69 -2.39
C VAL A 69 26.76 0.08 -1.65
N GLU A 70 25.55 0.27 -2.18
CA GLU A 70 24.30 -0.17 -1.57
C GLU A 70 23.98 -1.64 -1.86
N HIS A 71 24.63 -2.25 -2.86
CA HIS A 71 24.40 -3.65 -3.20
C HIS A 71 24.69 -4.56 -1.99
N PRO A 72 23.79 -5.49 -1.61
CA PRO A 72 23.88 -6.26 -0.35
C PRO A 72 25.21 -6.97 -0.10
N VAL A 73 25.85 -7.47 -1.16
CA VAL A 73 27.16 -8.14 -1.12
C VAL A 73 28.27 -7.17 -0.68
N VAL A 74 28.32 -5.98 -1.27
CA VAL A 74 29.32 -4.94 -0.94
C VAL A 74 29.00 -4.28 0.40
N ALA A 75 27.74 -3.94 0.64
CA ALA A 75 27.28 -3.38 1.91
C ALA A 75 27.48 -4.34 3.10
N GLY A 76 27.37 -5.64 2.87
CA GLY A 76 27.71 -6.68 3.84
C GLY A 76 29.21 -6.67 4.17
N ALA A 77 30.06 -6.73 3.13
CA ALA A 77 31.51 -6.71 3.28
C ALA A 77 32.04 -5.41 3.91
N LEU A 78 31.47 -4.25 3.58
CA LEU A 78 31.80 -2.95 4.17
C LEU A 78 31.53 -2.94 5.68
N ARG A 79 30.39 -3.51 6.11
CA ARG A 79 30.03 -3.62 7.53
C ARG A 79 30.92 -4.59 8.30
N ALA A 80 31.40 -5.64 7.62
CA ALA A 80 32.33 -6.62 8.19
C ALA A 80 33.80 -6.14 8.16
N GLY A 81 34.12 -5.07 7.42
CA GLY A 81 35.50 -4.62 7.21
C GLY A 81 36.31 -5.57 6.31
N GLU A 82 35.63 -6.33 5.45
CA GLU A 82 36.21 -7.38 4.61
C GLU A 82 36.24 -7.01 3.12
N VAL A 83 36.04 -5.73 2.79
CA VAL A 83 36.10 -5.26 1.40
C VAL A 83 37.54 -5.31 0.91
N PRO A 84 37.77 -5.84 -0.30
CA PRO A 84 39.09 -5.78 -0.92
C PRO A 84 39.59 -4.34 -1.06
N ALA A 85 40.82 -4.08 -0.59
CA ALA A 85 41.37 -2.73 -0.42
C ALA A 85 41.35 -1.87 -1.70
N ALA A 86 41.49 -2.49 -2.88
CA ALA A 86 41.42 -1.77 -4.16
C ALA A 86 40.03 -1.21 -4.45
N LEU A 87 38.98 -1.97 -4.13
CA LEU A 87 37.59 -1.54 -4.28
C LEU A 87 37.24 -0.48 -3.23
N GLU A 88 37.67 -0.67 -1.98
CA GLU A 88 37.46 0.29 -0.89
C GLU A 88 38.10 1.65 -1.22
N ALA A 89 39.34 1.65 -1.72
CA ALA A 89 40.03 2.88 -2.11
C ALA A 89 39.28 3.62 -3.23
N ARG A 90 38.81 2.89 -4.25
CA ARG A 90 38.09 3.49 -5.38
C ARG A 90 36.72 4.04 -4.99
N LEU A 91 35.97 3.32 -4.15
CA LEU A 91 34.68 3.78 -3.64
C LEU A 91 34.85 5.02 -2.74
N THR A 92 35.91 5.06 -1.93
CA THR A 92 36.22 6.21 -1.08
C THR A 92 36.57 7.44 -1.90
N GLU A 93 37.39 7.28 -2.95
CA GLU A 93 37.73 8.35 -3.90
C GLU A 93 36.47 8.86 -4.62
N ALA A 94 35.67 7.95 -5.20
CA ALA A 94 34.45 8.30 -5.91
C ALA A 94 33.43 9.02 -5.01
N LEU A 95 33.20 8.53 -3.79
CA LEU A 95 32.29 9.19 -2.83
C LEU A 95 32.82 10.55 -2.37
N SER A 96 34.14 10.72 -2.25
CA SER A 96 34.75 12.01 -1.90
C SER A 96 34.60 13.04 -3.01
N GLU A 97 34.76 12.61 -4.27
CA GLU A 97 34.52 13.45 -5.45
C GLU A 97 33.04 13.82 -5.61
N LEU A 98 32.13 12.92 -5.25
CA LEU A 98 30.68 13.11 -5.32
C LEU A 98 30.09 13.83 -4.08
N ALA A 99 30.86 13.96 -2.99
CA ALA A 99 30.46 14.61 -1.74
C ALA A 99 29.79 15.99 -1.92
N PRO A 100 30.28 16.89 -2.80
CA PRO A 100 29.65 18.19 -3.06
C PRO A 100 28.30 18.09 -3.80
N LEU A 101 28.07 17.02 -4.57
CA LEU A 101 26.84 16.79 -5.33
C LEU A 101 25.72 16.22 -4.47
N PHE A 102 26.03 15.43 -3.45
CA PHE A 102 25.02 14.96 -2.48
C PHE A 102 24.31 16.12 -1.77
N GLY A 103 25.00 17.24 -1.52
CA GLY A 103 24.38 18.45 -1.00
C GLY A 103 23.35 19.09 -1.95
N ARG A 104 23.56 19.00 -3.27
CA ARG A 104 22.61 19.49 -4.30
C ARG A 104 21.45 18.50 -4.55
N TRP A 105 21.72 17.20 -4.59
CA TRP A 105 20.68 16.17 -4.81
C TRP A 105 19.78 15.96 -3.59
N MET A 106 20.31 16.13 -2.37
CA MET A 106 19.49 16.22 -1.15
C MET A 106 18.60 17.45 -1.19
N ALA A 107 19.09 18.61 -1.65
CA ALA A 107 18.31 19.85 -1.70
C ALA A 107 17.16 19.82 -2.71
N GLY A 108 17.32 19.17 -3.88
CA GLY A 108 16.25 19.06 -4.89
C GLY A 108 15.07 18.19 -4.41
N ALA A 109 15.35 16.98 -3.94
CA ALA A 109 14.33 16.10 -3.39
C ALA A 109 13.74 16.62 -2.07
N LEU A 110 14.51 17.34 -1.24
CA LEU A 110 13.99 18.00 -0.04
C LEU A 110 13.13 19.21 -0.37
N ALA A 111 13.49 20.03 -1.36
CA ALA A 111 12.68 21.18 -1.79
C ALA A 111 11.36 20.70 -2.39
N GLU A 112 11.37 19.68 -3.24
CA GLU A 112 10.15 19.08 -3.77
C GLU A 112 9.31 18.41 -2.68
N ARG A 113 9.92 17.66 -1.75
CA ARG A 113 9.19 17.06 -0.62
C ARG A 113 8.64 18.13 0.32
N ALA A 114 9.40 19.19 0.59
CA ALA A 114 8.96 20.33 1.39
C ALA A 114 7.81 21.07 0.70
N GLU A 115 7.87 21.27 -0.61
CA GLU A 115 6.80 21.87 -1.39
C GLU A 115 5.55 20.97 -1.41
N ARG A 116 5.69 19.65 -1.59
CA ARG A 116 4.56 18.71 -1.48
C ARG A 116 3.96 18.69 -0.07
N LEU A 117 4.78 18.75 0.98
CA LEU A 117 4.31 18.84 2.36
C LEU A 117 3.62 20.18 2.64
N ARG A 118 4.15 21.27 2.08
CA ARG A 118 3.54 22.60 2.13
C ARG A 118 2.19 22.61 1.43
N GLN A 119 2.09 22.07 0.22
CA GLN A 119 0.83 21.96 -0.52
C GLN A 119 -0.20 21.13 0.26
N ARG A 120 0.22 20.02 0.88
CA ARG A 120 -0.65 19.23 1.78
C ARG A 120 -1.11 20.03 2.99
N TYR A 121 -0.20 20.78 3.61
CA TYR A 121 -0.53 21.66 4.74
C TYR A 121 -1.51 22.77 4.33
N ASP A 122 -1.25 23.44 3.21
CA ASP A 122 -2.09 24.52 2.69
C ASP A 122 -3.49 24.01 2.31
N ALA A 123 -3.58 22.81 1.73
CA ALA A 123 -4.85 22.14 1.43
C ALA A 123 -5.64 21.81 2.71
N GLU A 124 -4.99 21.24 3.72
CA GLU A 124 -5.61 20.95 5.02
C GLU A 124 -5.99 22.24 5.77
N LEU A 125 -5.17 23.29 5.68
CA LEU A 125 -5.50 24.61 6.24
C LEU A 125 -6.74 25.20 5.57
N HIS A 126 -6.81 25.16 4.24
CA HIS A 126 -7.96 25.66 3.49
C HIS A 126 -9.25 24.94 3.89
N LYS A 127 -9.20 23.61 3.98
CA LYS A 127 -10.30 22.76 4.44
C LYS A 127 -10.71 23.09 5.88
N TYR A 128 -9.75 23.22 6.80
CA TYR A 128 -9.97 23.67 8.18
C TYR A 128 -10.69 25.01 8.21
N GLU A 129 -10.23 26.01 7.45
CA GLU A 129 -10.83 27.35 7.42
C GLU A 129 -12.26 27.34 6.88
N LEU A 130 -12.51 26.55 5.83
CA LEU A 130 -13.83 26.40 5.23
C LEU A 130 -14.82 25.75 6.20
N VAL A 131 -14.41 24.66 6.85
CA VAL A 131 -15.24 23.98 7.86
C VAL A 131 -15.48 24.92 9.04
N ARG A 132 -14.46 25.60 9.53
CA ARG A 132 -14.59 26.55 10.66
C ARG A 132 -15.60 27.65 10.36
N LYS A 133 -15.49 28.32 9.21
CA LYS A 133 -16.42 29.38 8.77
C LYS A 133 -17.86 28.88 8.66
N ARG A 134 -18.05 27.61 8.30
CA ARG A 134 -19.37 26.98 8.25
C ARG A 134 -19.91 26.72 9.66
N LEU A 135 -19.09 26.16 10.54
CA LEU A 135 -19.47 25.87 11.94
C LEU A 135 -19.86 27.12 12.73
N GLU A 136 -19.23 28.27 12.46
CA GLU A 136 -19.59 29.56 13.08
C GLU A 136 -21.05 29.99 12.83
N ARG A 137 -21.73 29.40 11.83
CA ARG A 137 -23.10 29.74 11.42
C ARG A 137 -24.13 28.66 11.72
N GLU A 138 -23.70 27.54 12.29
CA GLU A 138 -24.53 26.35 12.48
C GLU A 138 -24.94 26.19 13.94
N SER A 139 -26.03 25.46 14.18
CA SER A 139 -26.38 25.02 15.53
C SER A 139 -25.36 24.00 16.05
N VAL A 140 -25.34 23.75 17.37
CA VAL A 140 -24.48 22.70 17.95
C VAL A 140 -24.75 21.33 17.29
N GLU A 141 -26.02 21.03 17.01
CA GLU A 141 -26.46 19.79 16.35
C GLU A 141 -25.94 19.68 14.91
N GLY A 142 -26.18 20.71 14.09
CA GLY A 142 -25.72 20.75 12.69
C GLY A 142 -24.19 20.81 12.60
N GLY A 143 -23.57 21.52 13.53
CA GLY A 143 -22.13 21.60 13.68
C GLY A 143 -21.50 20.26 14.05
N ALA A 144 -22.13 19.46 14.91
CA ALA A 144 -21.67 18.12 15.25
C ALA A 144 -21.66 17.19 14.03
N GLN A 145 -22.69 17.25 13.17
CA GLN A 145 -22.73 16.46 11.93
C GLN A 145 -21.63 16.88 10.94
N ILE A 146 -21.38 18.18 10.80
CA ILE A 146 -20.31 18.71 9.95
C ILE A 146 -18.93 18.30 10.50
N LEU A 147 -18.73 18.40 11.81
CA LEU A 147 -17.49 17.99 12.47
C LEU A 147 -17.26 16.49 12.37
N ALA A 148 -18.30 15.65 12.51
CA ALA A 148 -18.16 14.21 12.34
C ALA A 148 -17.62 13.86 10.94
N ARG A 149 -18.17 14.50 9.90
CA ARG A 149 -17.69 14.35 8.52
C ARG A 149 -16.27 14.87 8.33
N TYR A 150 -15.94 16.01 8.95
CA TYR A 150 -14.59 16.56 8.90
C TYR A 150 -13.57 15.62 9.55
N LEU A 151 -13.87 15.07 10.72
CA LEU A 151 -12.98 14.17 11.45
C LEU A 151 -12.74 12.83 10.71
N ASP A 152 -13.72 12.36 9.94
CA ASP A 152 -13.58 11.17 9.09
C ASP A 152 -12.69 11.35 7.86
N THR A 153 -12.21 12.57 7.62
CA THR A 153 -11.15 12.82 6.63
C THR A 153 -9.75 12.72 7.22
N ALA A 154 -9.63 12.26 8.46
CA ALA A 154 -8.38 12.16 9.22
C ALA A 154 -7.57 13.48 9.18
N PRO A 155 -8.15 14.61 9.60
CA PRO A 155 -7.45 15.89 9.55
C PRO A 155 -6.21 15.85 10.43
N ALA A 156 -5.20 16.64 10.09
CA ALA A 156 -3.98 16.70 10.89
C ALA A 156 -4.30 17.06 12.35
N ALA A 157 -3.65 16.40 13.30
CA ALA A 157 -3.96 16.49 14.73
C ALA A 157 -4.02 17.94 15.26
N MET A 158 -3.18 18.83 14.72
CA MET A 158 -3.20 20.25 15.08
C MET A 158 -4.52 20.96 14.71
N PHE A 159 -5.13 20.61 13.58
CA PHE A 159 -6.40 21.21 13.14
C PHE A 159 -7.59 20.58 13.86
N ALA A 160 -7.55 19.28 14.13
CA ALA A 160 -8.54 18.62 14.98
C ALA A 160 -8.59 19.26 16.38
N ARG A 161 -7.43 19.44 17.02
CA ARG A 161 -7.31 20.11 18.32
C ARG A 161 -7.79 21.56 18.30
N ARG A 162 -7.55 22.30 17.20
CA ARG A 162 -8.09 23.66 17.04
C ARG A 162 -9.62 23.67 16.98
N MET A 163 -10.22 22.71 16.28
CA MET A 163 -11.68 22.55 16.21
C MET A 163 -12.27 22.17 17.57
N GLU A 164 -11.61 21.28 18.31
CA GLU A 164 -12.00 20.89 19.67
C GLU A 164 -12.01 22.11 20.62
N VAL A 165 -10.95 22.92 20.60
CA VAL A 165 -10.87 24.12 21.44
C VAL A 165 -11.93 25.16 21.06
N ALA A 166 -12.19 25.35 19.77
CA ALA A 166 -13.12 26.38 19.29
C ALA A 166 -14.60 25.98 19.39
N PHE A 167 -14.92 24.69 19.22
CA PHE A 167 -16.28 24.17 19.13
C PHE A 167 -16.49 22.94 20.04
N GLY A 168 -15.97 22.96 21.26
CA GLY A 168 -15.88 21.78 22.14
C GLY A 168 -17.17 20.99 22.34
N GLU A 169 -18.32 21.64 22.48
CA GLU A 169 -19.60 20.91 22.64
C GLU A 169 -19.99 20.16 21.36
N ALA A 170 -19.91 20.82 20.19
CA ALA A 170 -20.20 20.20 18.91
C ALA A 170 -19.17 19.10 18.56
N TYR A 171 -17.90 19.31 18.93
CA TYR A 171 -16.83 18.34 18.77
C TYR A 171 -17.07 17.08 19.62
N GLY A 172 -17.43 17.24 20.89
CA GLY A 172 -17.77 16.13 21.77
C GLY A 172 -18.95 15.31 21.23
N ARG A 173 -20.00 15.98 20.73
CA ARG A 173 -21.12 15.29 20.07
C ARG A 173 -20.71 14.61 18.77
N ALA A 174 -19.82 15.22 17.98
CA ALA A 174 -19.30 14.60 16.76
C ALA A 174 -18.55 13.30 17.06
N GLU A 175 -17.74 13.27 18.11
CA GLU A 175 -17.06 12.04 18.57
C GLU A 175 -18.06 10.97 19.04
N VAL A 176 -19.15 11.36 19.72
CA VAL A 176 -20.23 10.43 20.09
C VAL A 176 -20.91 9.84 18.84
N ILE A 177 -21.27 10.68 17.86
CA ILE A 177 -21.85 10.23 16.57
C ILE A 177 -20.92 9.22 15.90
N ARG A 178 -19.62 9.52 15.81
CA ARG A 178 -18.62 8.62 15.20
C ARG A 178 -18.51 7.30 15.97
N SER A 179 -18.49 7.36 17.30
CA SER A 179 -18.45 6.18 18.15
C SER A 179 -19.70 5.32 18.01
N GLU A 180 -20.89 5.91 17.91
CA GLU A 180 -22.16 5.19 17.71
C GLU A 180 -22.21 4.52 16.34
N GLU A 181 -21.76 5.22 15.29
CA GLU A 181 -21.61 4.69 13.94
C GLU A 181 -20.64 3.50 13.89
N ASP A 182 -19.50 3.58 14.60
CA ASP A 182 -18.53 2.48 14.71
C ASP A 182 -19.10 1.30 15.52
N GLN A 183 -19.85 1.58 16.59
CA GLN A 183 -20.55 0.54 17.36
C GLN A 183 -21.63 -0.15 16.52
N ALA A 184 -22.33 0.56 15.63
CA ALA A 184 -23.33 -0.04 14.76
C ALA A 184 -22.76 -1.20 13.91
N LEU A 185 -21.48 -1.14 13.53
CA LEU A 185 -20.80 -2.22 12.80
C LEU A 185 -20.32 -3.38 13.67
N LEU A 186 -20.15 -3.15 14.98
CA LEU A 186 -19.59 -4.13 15.93
C LEU A 186 -20.65 -4.96 16.67
N CYS A 187 -21.94 -4.65 16.50
CA CYS A 187 -22.96 -5.04 17.48
C CYS A 187 -23.96 -6.12 17.02
N ASN A 188 -23.56 -7.11 16.24
CA ASN A 188 -24.43 -8.26 16.04
C ASN A 188 -23.66 -9.58 15.86
N GLU A 189 -23.61 -10.40 16.91
CA GLU A 189 -23.02 -11.75 16.88
C GLU A 189 -23.71 -12.65 15.83
N GLU A 190 -25.02 -12.46 15.62
CA GLU A 190 -25.79 -13.16 14.57
C GLU A 190 -25.24 -12.79 13.18
N LEU A 191 -24.99 -11.50 12.94
CA LEU A 191 -24.45 -11.02 11.68
C LEU A 191 -23.06 -11.58 11.40
N LEU A 192 -22.19 -11.58 12.40
CA LEU A 192 -20.84 -12.15 12.28
C LEU A 192 -20.88 -13.66 12.04
N ALA A 193 -21.80 -14.38 12.70
CA ALA A 193 -21.98 -15.81 12.50
C ALA A 193 -22.48 -16.12 11.08
N LEU A 194 -23.40 -15.32 10.54
CA LEU A 194 -23.89 -15.46 9.16
C LEU A 194 -22.79 -15.13 8.13
N LEU A 195 -22.02 -14.06 8.35
CA LEU A 195 -20.89 -13.67 7.51
C LEU A 195 -19.70 -14.65 7.59
N ALA A 196 -19.70 -15.60 8.52
CA ALA A 196 -18.73 -16.69 8.53
C ALA A 196 -19.02 -17.76 7.45
N PHE A 197 -20.24 -17.80 6.89
CA PHE A 197 -20.69 -18.76 5.88
C PHE A 197 -20.40 -20.23 6.26
N GLY A 198 -20.80 -20.59 7.48
CA GLY A 198 -20.61 -21.93 8.06
C GLY A 198 -21.36 -23.05 7.31
N GLU A 199 -21.21 -24.30 7.77
CA GLU A 199 -21.78 -25.50 7.11
C GLU A 199 -23.31 -25.47 6.95
N GLY A 200 -24.01 -24.76 7.85
CA GLY A 200 -25.47 -24.60 7.79
C GLY A 200 -25.95 -23.41 6.95
N PHE A 201 -25.07 -22.66 6.29
CA PHE A 201 -25.48 -21.47 5.54
C PHE A 201 -26.23 -21.85 4.25
N GLY A 202 -27.53 -21.61 4.22
CA GLY A 202 -28.41 -21.83 3.08
C GLY A 202 -29.28 -20.60 2.76
N GLU A 203 -30.44 -20.85 2.14
CA GLU A 203 -31.35 -19.79 1.66
C GLU A 203 -31.94 -18.95 2.81
N ALA A 204 -32.39 -19.58 3.89
CA ALA A 204 -32.95 -18.88 5.04
C ALA A 204 -31.89 -18.01 5.76
N GLU A 205 -30.65 -18.51 5.88
CA GLU A 205 -29.52 -17.75 6.43
C GLU A 205 -29.14 -16.57 5.52
N ALA A 206 -29.21 -16.74 4.20
CA ALA A 206 -28.97 -15.68 3.22
C ALA A 206 -30.02 -14.57 3.31
N GLU A 207 -31.31 -14.91 3.34
CA GLU A 207 -32.41 -13.95 3.54
C GLU A 207 -32.22 -13.17 4.85
N ARG A 208 -31.87 -13.89 5.94
CA ARG A 208 -31.63 -13.27 7.24
C ARG A 208 -30.42 -12.34 7.23
N LEU A 209 -29.34 -12.72 6.55
CA LEU A 209 -28.16 -11.88 6.37
C LEU A 209 -28.51 -10.60 5.61
N ASP A 210 -29.31 -10.71 4.54
CA ASP A 210 -29.78 -9.57 3.76
C ASP A 210 -30.62 -8.60 4.58
N GLU A 211 -31.55 -9.10 5.40
CA GLU A 211 -32.36 -8.28 6.30
C GLU A 211 -31.47 -7.50 7.29
N LEU A 212 -30.48 -8.17 7.89
CA LEU A 212 -29.58 -7.55 8.86
C LEU A 212 -28.70 -6.47 8.21
N LEU A 213 -28.14 -6.74 7.03
CA LEU A 213 -27.35 -5.76 6.28
C LEU A 213 -28.21 -4.58 5.82
N ALA A 214 -29.45 -4.82 5.38
CA ALA A 214 -30.40 -3.75 5.03
C ALA A 214 -30.72 -2.87 6.24
N GLY A 215 -31.02 -3.47 7.39
CA GLY A 215 -31.27 -2.74 8.64
C GLY A 215 -30.07 -1.91 9.10
N LEU A 216 -28.84 -2.38 8.86
CA LEU A 216 -27.63 -1.58 9.11
C LEU A 216 -27.53 -0.37 8.19
N VAL A 217 -27.83 -0.54 6.90
CA VAL A 217 -27.85 0.57 5.93
C VAL A 217 -28.86 1.64 6.35
N GLU A 218 -30.06 1.24 6.75
CA GLU A 218 -31.10 2.16 7.24
C GLU A 218 -30.67 2.89 8.52
N ARG A 219 -30.07 2.18 9.48
CA ARG A 219 -29.57 2.78 10.72
C ARG A 219 -28.45 3.79 10.51
N LEU A 220 -27.63 3.59 9.48
CA LEU A 220 -26.51 4.47 9.16
C LEU A 220 -26.94 5.70 8.33
N ASP A 221 -28.18 5.78 7.84
CA ASP A 221 -28.81 6.94 7.19
C ASP A 221 -27.85 7.84 6.38
N GLY A 222 -27.36 7.34 5.24
CA GLY A 222 -26.46 8.09 4.35
C GLY A 222 -25.01 8.21 4.85
N ALA A 223 -24.65 7.61 5.98
CA ALA A 223 -23.28 7.55 6.49
C ALA A 223 -22.51 6.28 6.04
N VAL A 224 -23.15 5.34 5.35
CA VAL A 224 -22.60 4.00 5.07
C VAL A 224 -21.20 4.06 4.44
N GLU A 225 -21.00 4.81 3.36
CA GLU A 225 -19.71 4.91 2.67
C GLU A 225 -18.58 5.40 3.62
N ARG A 226 -18.87 6.44 4.39
CA ARG A 226 -17.93 7.07 5.33
C ARG A 226 -17.55 6.11 6.46
N VAL A 227 -18.54 5.41 7.00
CA VAL A 227 -18.36 4.44 8.09
C VAL A 227 -17.58 3.23 7.60
N VAL A 228 -17.96 2.66 6.44
CA VAL A 228 -17.22 1.56 5.79
C VAL A 228 -15.76 1.94 5.56
N ARG A 229 -15.47 3.12 4.99
CA ARG A 229 -14.09 3.59 4.78
C ARG A 229 -13.30 3.60 6.09
N ARG A 230 -13.82 4.30 7.11
CA ARG A 230 -13.15 4.46 8.41
C ARG A 230 -12.85 3.11 9.05
N THR A 231 -13.81 2.19 9.01
CA THR A 231 -13.65 0.86 9.61
C THR A 231 -12.66 -0.01 8.86
N LEU A 232 -12.64 0.03 7.52
CA LEU A 232 -11.64 -0.71 6.74
C LEU A 232 -10.21 -0.18 6.97
N GLU A 233 -10.04 1.12 7.25
CA GLU A 233 -8.74 1.73 7.52
C GLU A 233 -8.23 1.47 8.95
N GLY A 234 -9.10 1.50 9.97
CA GLY A 234 -8.67 1.49 11.38
C GLY A 234 -9.43 0.55 12.32
N GLY A 235 -10.45 -0.18 11.84
CA GLY A 235 -11.27 -1.07 12.65
C GLY A 235 -10.63 -2.40 13.02
N LYS A 236 -11.25 -3.12 13.96
CA LYS A 236 -10.92 -4.52 14.27
C LYS A 236 -11.40 -5.46 13.15
N SER A 237 -10.83 -6.66 13.07
CA SER A 237 -11.10 -7.64 12.01
C SER A 237 -12.59 -7.95 11.84
N GLU A 238 -13.35 -8.09 12.93
CA GLU A 238 -14.79 -8.35 12.90
C GLU A 238 -15.56 -7.18 12.28
N ALA A 239 -15.23 -5.95 12.65
CA ALA A 239 -15.83 -4.74 12.10
C ALA A 239 -15.52 -4.60 10.60
N LYS A 240 -14.28 -4.96 10.22
CA LYS A 240 -13.82 -4.93 8.83
C LYS A 240 -14.57 -5.96 7.96
N LEU A 241 -14.89 -7.14 8.51
CA LEU A 241 -15.73 -8.12 7.83
C LEU A 241 -17.12 -7.55 7.51
N VAL A 242 -17.79 -6.94 8.49
CA VAL A 242 -19.10 -6.31 8.30
C VAL A 242 -19.02 -5.14 7.31
N ALA A 243 -18.00 -4.28 7.46
CA ALA A 243 -17.76 -3.17 6.54
C ALA A 243 -17.51 -3.65 5.10
N GLY A 244 -16.81 -4.76 4.93
CA GLY A 244 -16.59 -5.39 3.63
C GLY A 244 -17.89 -5.89 2.98
N ALA A 245 -18.76 -6.54 3.75
CA ALA A 245 -20.06 -6.98 3.26
C ALA A 245 -20.95 -5.79 2.85
N LEU A 246 -20.95 -4.71 3.65
CA LEU A 246 -21.65 -3.47 3.31
C LEU A 246 -21.05 -2.79 2.06
N ALA A 247 -19.72 -2.83 1.90
CA ALA A 247 -19.04 -2.29 0.73
C ALA A 247 -19.53 -2.98 -0.55
N VAL A 248 -19.59 -4.32 -0.54
CA VAL A 248 -20.10 -5.11 -1.67
C VAL A 248 -21.56 -4.75 -1.96
N ARG A 249 -22.42 -4.72 -0.95
CA ARG A 249 -23.84 -4.37 -1.10
C ARG A 249 -24.05 -2.98 -1.71
N GLN A 250 -23.20 -2.02 -1.35
CA GLN A 250 -23.30 -0.63 -1.82
C GLN A 250 -22.48 -0.35 -3.09
N GLY A 251 -21.79 -1.36 -3.65
CA GLY A 251 -20.97 -1.18 -4.85
C GLY A 251 -19.77 -0.26 -4.68
N LEU A 252 -19.18 -0.18 -3.48
CA LEU A 252 -18.06 0.71 -3.15
C LEU A 252 -16.72 0.15 -3.67
N SER A 253 -16.57 0.12 -5.00
CA SER A 253 -15.43 -0.51 -5.69
C SER A 253 -14.06 0.00 -5.23
N GLU A 254 -13.96 1.27 -4.83
CA GLU A 254 -12.73 1.90 -4.36
C GLU A 254 -12.22 1.32 -3.01
N ARG A 255 -13.06 0.54 -2.31
CA ARG A 255 -12.71 -0.14 -1.05
C ARG A 255 -12.02 -1.49 -1.25
N ALA A 256 -11.97 -2.01 -2.47
CA ALA A 256 -11.35 -3.30 -2.76
C ALA A 256 -9.89 -3.38 -2.28
N SER A 257 -9.11 -2.30 -2.39
CA SER A 257 -7.71 -2.25 -1.93
C SER A 257 -7.56 -2.53 -0.43
N ALA A 258 -8.48 -2.03 0.40
CA ALA A 258 -8.43 -2.25 1.85
C ALA A 258 -8.79 -3.70 2.21
N LEU A 259 -9.72 -4.32 1.47
CA LEU A 259 -10.07 -5.73 1.62
C LEU A 259 -8.92 -6.63 1.16
N LEU A 260 -8.26 -6.31 0.05
CA LEU A 260 -7.07 -7.03 -0.42
C LEU A 260 -5.92 -6.94 0.59
N ALA A 261 -5.76 -5.81 1.29
CA ALA A 261 -4.78 -5.69 2.36
C ALA A 261 -5.09 -6.64 3.53
N MET A 262 -6.37 -6.90 3.86
CA MET A 262 -6.71 -7.93 4.86
C MET A 262 -6.28 -9.33 4.41
N VAL A 263 -6.44 -9.65 3.12
CA VAL A 263 -6.00 -10.94 2.56
C VAL A 263 -4.48 -11.09 2.67
N ILE A 264 -3.72 -10.11 2.20
CA ILE A 264 -2.25 -10.17 2.14
C ILE A 264 -1.63 -10.27 3.54
N HIS A 265 -2.18 -9.54 4.51
CA HIS A 265 -1.73 -9.58 5.91
C HIS A 265 -2.23 -10.81 6.69
N GLY A 266 -3.03 -11.68 6.07
CA GLY A 266 -3.50 -12.91 6.71
C GLY A 266 -4.52 -12.69 7.83
N ASP A 267 -5.39 -11.68 7.71
CA ASP A 267 -6.49 -11.44 8.66
C ASP A 267 -7.33 -12.72 8.88
N PRO A 268 -7.91 -12.96 10.08
CA PRO A 268 -8.77 -14.12 10.34
C PRO A 268 -9.90 -14.30 9.33
N TYR A 269 -10.35 -13.21 8.70
CA TYR A 269 -11.41 -13.20 7.69
C TYR A 269 -10.90 -13.02 6.25
N ALA A 270 -9.63 -13.35 5.98
CA ALA A 270 -9.00 -13.23 4.66
C ALA A 270 -9.81 -13.93 3.55
N HIS A 271 -10.41 -15.08 3.85
CA HIS A 271 -11.23 -15.82 2.90
C HIS A 271 -12.52 -15.10 2.46
N GLN A 272 -13.27 -14.46 3.38
CA GLN A 272 -14.40 -13.62 2.99
C GLN A 272 -13.93 -12.34 2.29
N ALA A 273 -12.87 -11.70 2.81
CA ALA A 273 -12.32 -10.48 2.22
C ALA A 273 -11.86 -10.66 0.77
N ALA A 274 -11.31 -11.83 0.42
CA ALA A 274 -10.94 -12.16 -0.97
C ALA A 274 -12.16 -12.21 -1.90
N VAL A 275 -13.27 -12.79 -1.44
CA VAL A 275 -14.54 -12.79 -2.19
C VAL A 275 -15.07 -11.37 -2.34
N PHE A 276 -15.10 -10.58 -1.26
CA PHE A 276 -15.61 -9.21 -1.30
C PHE A 276 -14.80 -8.32 -2.25
N ALA A 277 -13.48 -8.40 -2.19
CA ALA A 277 -12.59 -7.68 -3.10
C ALA A 277 -12.82 -8.07 -4.57
N ALA A 278 -12.95 -9.37 -4.84
CA ALA A 278 -13.21 -9.87 -6.19
C ALA A 278 -14.55 -9.40 -6.76
N ARG A 279 -15.60 -9.32 -5.92
CA ARG A 279 -16.91 -8.78 -6.33
C ARG A 279 -16.86 -7.28 -6.61
N LEU A 280 -16.10 -6.52 -5.82
CA LEU A 280 -16.00 -5.07 -5.94
C LEU A 280 -15.10 -4.60 -7.09
N ALA A 281 -13.95 -5.26 -7.27
CA ALA A 281 -12.96 -4.88 -8.28
C ALA A 281 -12.21 -6.13 -8.79
N PRO A 282 -12.80 -6.90 -9.72
CA PRO A 282 -12.25 -8.18 -10.17
C PRO A 282 -10.88 -8.03 -10.84
N LEU A 283 -10.65 -7.00 -11.66
CA LEU A 283 -9.37 -6.79 -12.33
C LEU A 283 -8.24 -6.42 -11.35
N LEU A 284 -8.52 -5.56 -10.38
CA LEU A 284 -7.56 -5.21 -9.33
C LEU A 284 -7.23 -6.44 -8.48
N THR A 285 -8.25 -7.20 -8.10
CA THR A 285 -8.11 -8.42 -7.30
C THR A 285 -7.31 -9.47 -8.04
N LEU A 286 -7.55 -9.66 -9.35
CA LEU A 286 -6.78 -10.56 -10.21
C LEU A 286 -5.28 -10.21 -10.17
N HIS A 287 -4.95 -8.93 -10.35
CA HIS A 287 -3.57 -8.46 -10.35
C HIS A 287 -2.90 -8.66 -8.98
N VAL A 288 -3.55 -8.18 -7.92
CA VAL A 288 -2.99 -8.17 -6.57
C VAL A 288 -2.84 -9.58 -5.99
N LEU A 289 -3.86 -10.43 -6.09
CA LEU A 289 -3.78 -11.81 -5.59
C LEU A 289 -2.87 -12.68 -6.46
N GLY A 290 -2.81 -12.42 -7.77
CA GLY A 290 -1.86 -13.07 -8.66
C GLY A 290 -0.41 -12.77 -8.26
N GLN A 291 -0.09 -11.49 -8.04
CA GLN A 291 1.22 -11.06 -7.56
C GLN A 291 1.54 -11.65 -6.17
N PHE A 292 0.60 -11.59 -5.23
CA PHE A 292 0.73 -12.19 -3.90
C PHE A 292 1.11 -13.67 -3.97
N LEU A 293 0.44 -14.48 -4.80
CA LEU A 293 0.77 -15.90 -4.95
C LEU A 293 2.15 -16.13 -5.58
N VAL A 294 2.58 -15.27 -6.51
CA VAL A 294 3.94 -15.31 -7.05
C VAL A 294 4.97 -15.01 -5.98
N ASP A 295 4.72 -14.02 -5.12
CA ASP A 295 5.62 -13.63 -4.04
C ASP A 295 5.72 -14.73 -2.96
N VAL A 296 4.60 -15.36 -2.61
CA VAL A 296 4.57 -16.54 -1.72
C VAL A 296 5.35 -17.72 -2.31
N LEU A 297 5.30 -17.93 -3.63
CA LEU A 297 6.07 -19.01 -4.27
C LEU A 297 7.57 -18.71 -4.34
N LYS A 298 7.96 -17.43 -4.38
CA LYS A 298 9.36 -16.99 -4.39
C LYS A 298 9.99 -16.99 -2.99
N SER A 299 9.19 -16.84 -1.94
CA SER A 299 9.66 -16.76 -0.54
C SER A 299 10.01 -18.10 0.10
N THR A 300 10.11 -19.20 -0.67
CA THR A 300 10.33 -20.58 -0.19
C THR A 300 11.73 -20.85 0.40
N GLY A 301 12.40 -19.87 1.03
CA GLY A 301 13.75 -20.02 1.56
C GLY A 301 14.11 -19.25 2.83
N VAL A 302 13.20 -18.49 3.46
CA VAL A 302 13.50 -17.74 4.68
C VAL A 302 12.41 -18.00 5.73
N GLU A 303 12.81 -18.62 6.85
CA GLU A 303 11.93 -19.08 7.93
C GLU A 303 11.18 -17.93 8.64
N ASP A 304 11.61 -16.67 8.51
CA ASP A 304 11.01 -15.51 9.19
C ASP A 304 9.84 -14.83 8.45
N ASP A 305 9.67 -15.03 7.13
CA ASP A 305 8.56 -14.42 6.35
C ASP A 305 7.34 -15.35 6.19
N GLN A 306 7.47 -16.65 6.50
CA GLN A 306 6.34 -17.59 6.47
C GLN A 306 5.30 -17.30 7.55
N GLU A 307 5.65 -16.60 8.63
CA GLU A 307 4.71 -16.19 9.69
C GLU A 307 3.74 -15.08 9.25
N ARG A 308 3.99 -14.39 8.13
CA ARG A 308 3.13 -13.29 7.65
C ARG A 308 1.94 -13.72 6.81
N HIS A 309 1.94 -14.93 6.24
CA HIS A 309 0.92 -15.35 5.28
C HIS A 309 0.17 -16.58 5.79
N THR A 310 -1.12 -16.42 6.10
CA THR A 310 -1.94 -17.53 6.60
C THR A 310 -2.33 -18.50 5.48
N GLU A 311 -2.46 -19.80 5.82
CA GLU A 311 -3.00 -20.83 4.90
C GLU A 311 -4.34 -20.37 4.31
N GLY A 312 -5.15 -19.67 5.11
CA GLY A 312 -6.41 -19.04 4.70
C GLY A 312 -6.28 -18.10 3.49
N ALA A 313 -5.31 -17.18 3.53
CA ALA A 313 -5.08 -16.22 2.46
C ALA A 313 -4.64 -16.89 1.14
N ILE A 314 -3.74 -17.87 1.22
CA ILE A 314 -3.22 -18.59 0.05
C ILE A 314 -4.32 -19.44 -0.59
N VAL A 315 -5.07 -20.20 0.22
CA VAL A 315 -6.15 -21.07 -0.27
C VAL A 315 -7.26 -20.22 -0.88
N ALA A 316 -7.72 -19.17 -0.19
CA ALA A 316 -8.76 -18.28 -0.70
C ALA A 316 -8.35 -17.60 -2.01
N SER A 317 -7.12 -17.11 -2.12
CA SER A 317 -6.62 -16.47 -3.34
C SER A 317 -6.66 -17.43 -4.53
N ARG A 318 -6.22 -18.68 -4.34
CA ARG A 318 -6.25 -19.71 -5.39
C ARG A 318 -7.66 -20.13 -5.81
N LEU A 319 -8.65 -20.01 -4.93
CA LEU A 319 -10.05 -20.33 -5.21
C LEU A 319 -10.77 -19.22 -5.98
N VAL A 320 -10.52 -17.97 -5.60
CA VAL A 320 -11.22 -16.80 -6.17
C VAL A 320 -10.69 -16.43 -7.55
N LEU A 321 -9.38 -16.55 -7.78
CA LEU A 321 -8.72 -16.17 -9.03
C LEU A 321 -9.36 -16.78 -10.30
N PRO A 322 -9.66 -18.10 -10.38
CA PRO A 322 -10.35 -18.68 -11.53
C PRO A 322 -11.69 -18.01 -11.85
N TRP A 323 -12.46 -17.64 -10.82
CA TRP A 323 -13.81 -17.07 -11.00
C TRP A 323 -13.80 -15.63 -11.52
N ILE A 324 -12.67 -14.92 -11.37
CA ILE A 324 -12.46 -13.57 -11.91
C ILE A 324 -11.59 -13.54 -13.18
N GLY A 325 -11.49 -14.68 -13.87
CA GLY A 325 -10.86 -14.75 -15.20
C GLY A 325 -9.37 -15.06 -15.20
N SER A 326 -8.81 -15.56 -14.09
CA SER A 326 -7.44 -16.09 -14.09
C SER A 326 -7.34 -17.34 -14.98
N PRO A 327 -6.26 -17.49 -15.78
CA PRO A 327 -6.00 -18.72 -16.52
C PRO A 327 -5.55 -19.89 -15.62
N ILE A 328 -5.28 -19.63 -14.34
CA ILE A 328 -4.89 -20.66 -13.37
C ILE A 328 -6.16 -21.41 -12.95
N PRO A 329 -6.25 -22.74 -13.14
CA PRO A 329 -7.40 -23.52 -12.71
C PRO A 329 -7.48 -23.63 -11.19
N GLU A 330 -8.67 -23.90 -10.66
CA GLU A 330 -8.86 -24.19 -9.23
C GLU A 330 -7.99 -25.40 -8.84
N ALA A 331 -7.15 -25.21 -7.82
CA ALA A 331 -6.29 -26.27 -7.33
C ALA A 331 -7.10 -27.32 -6.54
N GLY A 332 -6.81 -28.60 -6.72
CA GLY A 332 -7.38 -29.65 -5.87
C GLY A 332 -6.73 -29.64 -4.47
N TYR A 333 -7.56 -29.68 -3.42
CA TYR A 333 -7.10 -29.68 -2.02
C TYR A 333 -7.24 -31.05 -1.33
N ALA A 334 -7.15 -32.14 -2.10
CA ALA A 334 -7.29 -33.50 -1.58
C ALA A 334 -6.32 -33.76 -0.41
N GLY A 335 -6.84 -34.21 0.73
CA GLY A 335 -6.05 -34.53 1.92
C GLY A 335 -5.76 -33.37 2.89
N LYS A 336 -6.29 -32.15 2.65
CA LYS A 336 -6.16 -31.01 3.57
C LYS A 336 -7.54 -30.55 4.10
N PRO A 337 -7.97 -31.01 5.29
CA PRO A 337 -9.28 -30.67 5.84
C PRO A 337 -9.52 -29.17 6.05
N SER A 338 -8.49 -28.41 6.45
CA SER A 338 -8.57 -26.94 6.61
C SER A 338 -8.85 -26.25 5.28
N ALA A 339 -8.11 -26.60 4.23
CA ALA A 339 -8.28 -26.05 2.88
C ALA A 339 -9.64 -26.39 2.28
N HIS A 340 -10.19 -27.59 2.55
CA HIS A 340 -11.54 -27.95 2.12
C HIS A 340 -12.61 -27.07 2.79
N ARG A 341 -12.51 -26.84 4.11
CA ARG A 341 -13.43 -25.95 4.83
C ARG A 341 -13.36 -24.52 4.29
N ILE A 342 -12.15 -24.00 4.05
CA ILE A 342 -11.96 -22.67 3.44
C ILE A 342 -12.60 -22.61 2.06
N ALA A 343 -12.43 -23.64 1.23
CA ALA A 343 -13.04 -23.73 -0.09
C ALA A 343 -14.57 -23.67 -0.05
N GLU A 344 -15.18 -24.43 0.85
CA GLU A 344 -16.64 -24.40 1.04
C GLU A 344 -17.12 -23.02 1.53
N THR A 345 -16.42 -22.38 2.48
CA THR A 345 -16.75 -21.01 2.90
C THR A 345 -16.67 -20.02 1.75
N VAL A 346 -15.61 -20.09 0.93
CA VAL A 346 -15.42 -19.20 -0.24
C VAL A 346 -16.52 -19.41 -1.27
N ARG A 347 -16.94 -20.67 -1.53
CA ARG A 347 -18.05 -20.99 -2.45
C ARG A 347 -19.39 -20.46 -1.95
N ARG A 348 -19.70 -20.62 -0.67
CA ARG A 348 -20.95 -20.10 -0.08
C ARG A 348 -21.00 -18.58 -0.12
N ALA A 349 -19.90 -17.94 0.28
CA ALA A 349 -19.76 -16.48 0.21
C ALA A 349 -19.92 -15.97 -1.23
N TRP A 350 -19.27 -16.64 -2.19
CA TRP A 350 -19.40 -16.30 -3.61
C TRP A 350 -20.85 -16.42 -4.08
N GLY A 351 -21.49 -17.56 -3.82
CA GLY A 351 -22.87 -17.83 -4.24
C GLY A 351 -23.89 -16.83 -3.69
N TYR A 352 -23.68 -16.31 -2.48
CA TYR A 352 -24.53 -15.26 -1.91
C TYR A 352 -24.36 -13.92 -2.63
N PHE A 353 -23.12 -13.47 -2.84
CA PHE A 353 -22.86 -12.16 -3.49
C PHE A 353 -22.94 -12.17 -5.02
N ASP A 354 -23.18 -13.32 -5.65
CA ASP A 354 -23.38 -13.45 -7.10
C ASP A 354 -24.83 -13.21 -7.54
N GLN A 355 -25.79 -13.23 -6.61
CA GLN A 355 -27.23 -13.06 -6.89
C GLN A 355 -27.70 -11.59 -6.84
N GLY A 356 -26.82 -10.67 -6.47
CA GLY A 356 -27.11 -9.24 -6.28
C GLY A 356 -26.82 -8.35 -7.48
#